data_AF-A0AAV4MQW8-F1
#
_entry.id   AF-A0AAV4MQW8-F1
#
_cell.length_a   1.000
_cell.length_b   1.000
_cell.length_c   1.000
_cell.angle_alpha   90.00
_cell.angle_beta   90.00
_cell.angle_gamma   90.00
#
_symmetry.space_group_name_H-M   'P 1'
#
loop_
_entity.id
_entity.type
_entity.pdbx_description
1 polymer ?
#
loop_
_entity_poly.entity_id
_entity_poly.type
_entity_poly.pdbx_seq_one_letter_code
_entity_poly.pdbx_strand_id
1 'polypeptide(L)'
;MAKEIFFRKAENHSFPDFKKENEGCWNGPFYFIQGADTQLGLIENYIEKKPNPGWEKEIKLTKAAIEAINAMTPRPHFFVVCGDLIDAFPGTSLRKPQEEDFFQLFKELHPDIPLVCVCGNHDVGNNPTQKSVQVYKDSFGDDYFTFYVGGVMFIVINSQFFKAPEQVQDLAEEQERWLEEQLAEAKSGRYKHVVVFQHIPWFIRKSDEKRVILI
;
A
#
# COMPACT_ATOMS: atom_id res chain seq x y z
N MET A 1 11.06 -15.30 -24.64
CA MET A 1 9.66 -15.12 -24.19
C MET A 1 9.70 -14.15 -23.02
N ALA A 2 9.28 -12.90 -23.23
CA ALA A 2 9.18 -11.95 -22.14
C ALA A 2 8.15 -12.51 -21.15
N LYS A 3 8.53 -12.70 -19.88
CA LYS A 3 7.54 -12.92 -18.83
C LYS A 3 6.59 -11.73 -18.92
N GLU A 4 5.31 -11.95 -19.19
CA GLU A 4 4.31 -10.94 -18.87
C GLU A 4 4.46 -10.71 -17.37
N ILE A 5 4.98 -9.55 -16.99
CA ILE A 5 5.16 -9.17 -15.59
C ILE A 5 3.76 -8.79 -15.12
N PHE A 6 3.02 -9.81 -14.68
CA PHE A 6 1.78 -9.57 -13.97
C PHE A 6 2.12 -8.79 -12.71
N PHE A 7 1.41 -7.68 -12.52
CA PHE A 7 1.36 -6.97 -11.25
C PHE A 7 1.04 -7.98 -10.15
N ARG A 8 2.00 -8.21 -9.23
CA ARG A 8 1.86 -9.23 -8.20
C ARG A 8 1.13 -8.63 -7.01
N LYS A 9 -0.02 -9.22 -6.68
CA LYS A 9 -0.89 -8.77 -5.60
C LYS A 9 -0.63 -9.60 -4.35
N ALA A 10 -0.87 -9.01 -3.18
CA ALA A 10 -0.95 -9.80 -1.96
C ALA A 10 -2.20 -10.69 -1.99
N GLU A 11 -2.05 -11.93 -1.55
CA GLU A 11 -3.13 -12.92 -1.50
C GLU A 11 -2.93 -13.83 -0.28
N ASN A 12 -4.04 -14.19 0.38
CA ASN A 12 -4.05 -14.98 1.60
C ASN A 12 -3.14 -14.39 2.70
N HIS A 13 -3.21 -13.07 2.88
CA HIS A 13 -2.41 -12.30 3.83
C HIS A 13 -0.89 -12.45 3.66
N SER A 14 -0.42 -12.77 2.45
CA SER A 14 1.00 -12.90 2.12
C SER A 14 1.35 -12.22 0.80
N PHE A 15 2.58 -11.71 0.68
CA PHE A 15 3.10 -11.17 -0.57
C PHE A 15 3.93 -12.23 -1.33
N PRO A 16 3.60 -12.54 -2.61
CA PRO A 16 4.11 -13.73 -3.30
C PRO A 16 5.62 -13.75 -3.54
N ASP A 17 6.27 -12.59 -3.66
CA ASP A 17 7.72 -12.47 -3.88
C ASP A 17 8.55 -12.75 -2.61
N PHE A 18 7.95 -12.57 -1.44
CA PHE A 18 8.66 -12.32 -0.19
C PHE A 18 8.17 -13.23 0.93
N LYS A 19 8.37 -14.54 0.72
CA LYS A 19 7.94 -15.60 1.64
C LYS A 19 8.94 -15.83 2.77
N LYS A 20 8.41 -16.16 3.95
CA LYS A 20 9.18 -16.42 5.17
C LYS A 20 10.24 -17.49 5.01
N GLU A 21 9.93 -18.57 4.29
CA GLU A 21 10.86 -19.70 4.11
C GLU A 21 12.17 -19.29 3.43
N ASN A 22 12.12 -18.29 2.55
CA ASN A 22 13.26 -17.85 1.75
C ASN A 22 13.91 -16.58 2.32
N GLU A 23 13.11 -15.71 2.94
CA GLU A 23 13.52 -14.37 3.34
C GLU A 23 13.52 -14.14 4.85
N GLY A 24 13.12 -15.13 5.66
CA GLY A 24 12.97 -14.98 7.11
C GLY A 24 14.28 -14.93 7.92
N CYS A 25 15.42 -15.21 7.29
CA CYS A 25 16.74 -15.22 7.93
C CYS A 25 17.55 -13.98 7.54
N TRP A 26 18.21 -13.37 8.52
CA TRP A 26 19.08 -12.22 8.28
C TRP A 26 20.24 -12.57 7.34
N ASN A 27 20.33 -11.86 6.21
CA ASN A 27 21.34 -12.11 5.18
C ASN A 27 22.23 -10.88 4.87
N GLY A 28 21.93 -9.72 5.44
CA GLY A 28 22.74 -8.50 5.29
C GLY A 28 21.89 -7.24 5.20
N PRO A 29 22.52 -6.05 5.21
CA PRO A 29 21.81 -4.80 5.02
C PRO A 29 21.26 -4.70 3.59
N PHE A 30 20.06 -4.15 3.47
CA PHE A 30 19.43 -3.80 2.20
C PHE A 30 18.69 -2.47 2.36
N TYR A 31 18.12 -1.97 1.26
CA TYR A 31 17.19 -0.86 1.30
C TYR A 31 15.99 -1.10 0.38
N PHE A 32 14.94 -0.35 0.68
CA PHE A 32 13.69 -0.28 -0.05
C PHE A 32 13.27 1.19 -0.14
N ILE A 33 12.31 1.49 -1.01
CA ILE A 33 11.77 2.84 -1.16
C ILE A 33 10.37 2.89 -0.56
N GLN A 34 10.09 3.94 0.21
CA GLN A 34 8.75 4.26 0.69
C GLN A 34 8.29 5.54 0.01
N GLY A 35 7.18 5.45 -0.71
CA GLY A 35 6.38 6.56 -1.20
C GLY A 35 5.00 6.52 -0.55
N ALA A 36 4.19 7.52 -0.86
CA ALA A 36 2.79 7.61 -0.45
C ALA A 36 2.06 8.53 -1.42
N ASP A 37 0.73 8.43 -1.48
CA ASP A 37 -0.13 9.45 -2.07
C ASP A 37 0.19 9.75 -3.54
N THR A 38 0.30 8.72 -4.39
CA THR A 38 0.40 8.96 -5.84
C THR A 38 -0.85 9.65 -6.38
N GLN A 39 -2.01 9.39 -5.77
CA GLN A 39 -3.26 10.14 -5.88
C GLN A 39 -3.58 10.66 -7.29
N LEU A 40 -3.52 9.79 -8.30
CA LEU A 40 -3.83 10.17 -9.68
C LEU A 40 -5.20 10.88 -9.74
N GLY A 41 -5.22 12.18 -10.00
CA GLY A 41 -6.42 13.00 -10.16
C GLY A 41 -6.60 14.10 -9.11
N LEU A 42 -5.91 14.00 -7.97
CA LEU A 42 -6.05 14.93 -6.85
C LEU A 42 -5.74 16.37 -7.23
N ILE A 43 -4.68 16.62 -7.99
CA ILE A 43 -4.23 17.97 -8.31
C ILE A 43 -5.33 18.71 -9.07
N GLU A 44 -5.86 18.11 -10.13
CA GLU A 44 -6.87 18.80 -10.93
C GLU A 44 -8.25 18.79 -10.28
N ASN A 45 -8.59 17.72 -9.54
CA ASN A 45 -9.88 17.57 -8.88
C ASN A 45 -9.99 18.45 -7.62
N TYR A 46 -9.04 18.34 -6.69
CA TYR A 46 -9.11 18.95 -5.37
C TYR A 46 -8.39 20.29 -5.29
N ILE A 47 -7.17 20.38 -5.83
CA ILE A 47 -6.33 21.59 -5.72
C ILE A 47 -6.82 22.65 -6.71
N GLU A 48 -6.95 22.29 -7.99
CA GLU A 48 -7.33 23.22 -9.05
C GLU A 48 -8.84 23.31 -9.29
N LYS A 49 -9.60 22.33 -8.81
CA LYS A 49 -11.07 22.28 -8.89
C LYS A 49 -11.60 22.42 -10.31
N LYS A 50 -10.97 21.71 -11.25
CA LYS A 50 -11.41 21.69 -12.65
C LYS A 50 -12.76 20.96 -12.78
N PRO A 51 -13.63 21.40 -13.70
CA PRO A 51 -14.92 20.73 -13.93
C PRO A 51 -14.78 19.31 -14.50
N ASN A 52 -13.71 19.06 -15.27
CA ASN A 52 -13.36 17.75 -15.81
C ASN A 52 -11.87 17.49 -15.50
N PRO A 53 -11.55 16.97 -14.30
CA PRO A 53 -10.17 16.79 -13.89
C PRO A 53 -9.52 15.61 -14.62
N GLY A 54 -8.28 15.80 -15.08
CA GLY A 54 -7.38 14.72 -15.50
C GLY A 54 -6.32 14.43 -14.42
N TRP A 55 -5.42 13.48 -14.70
CA TRP A 55 -4.35 13.05 -13.78
C TRP A 55 -2.95 13.02 -14.43
N GLU A 56 -2.77 13.84 -15.48
CA GLU A 56 -1.52 13.93 -16.25
C GLU A 56 -0.33 14.46 -15.43
N LYS A 57 -0.58 15.28 -14.41
CA LYS A 57 0.47 15.83 -13.56
C LYS A 57 1.03 14.75 -12.65
N GLU A 58 0.14 13.98 -12.03
CA GLU A 58 0.46 12.84 -11.18
C GLU A 58 1.13 11.73 -11.97
N ILE A 59 0.68 11.46 -13.21
CA ILE A 59 1.40 10.53 -14.12
C ILE A 59 2.86 10.98 -14.30
N LYS A 60 3.10 12.27 -14.59
CA LYS A 60 4.47 12.78 -14.79
C LYS A 60 5.32 12.67 -13.52
N LEU A 61 4.75 13.00 -12.36
CA LEU A 61 5.45 12.92 -11.07
C LEU A 61 5.77 11.46 -10.69
N THR A 62 4.80 10.56 -10.80
CA THR A 62 4.99 9.14 -10.51
C THR A 62 5.95 8.50 -11.51
N LYS A 63 5.90 8.86 -12.80
CA LYS A 63 6.88 8.40 -13.80
C LYS A 63 8.30 8.83 -13.44
N ALA A 64 8.50 10.09 -13.06
CA ALA A 64 9.82 10.58 -12.63
C ALA A 64 10.34 9.84 -11.39
N ALA A 65 9.45 9.51 -10.44
CA ALA A 65 9.81 8.68 -9.29
C ALA A 65 10.23 7.26 -9.71
N ILE A 66 9.48 6.60 -10.60
CA ILE A 66 9.81 5.28 -11.14
C ILE A 66 11.15 5.30 -11.88
N GLU A 67 11.40 6.30 -12.72
CA GLU A 67 12.67 6.47 -13.43
C GLU A 67 13.85 6.63 -12.46
N ALA A 68 13.69 7.44 -11.41
CA ALA A 68 14.69 7.62 -10.37
C ALA A 68 14.96 6.30 -9.59
N ILE A 69 13.91 5.56 -9.24
CA ILE A 69 14.00 4.26 -8.56
C ILE A 69 14.72 3.23 -9.44
N ASN A 70 14.39 3.17 -10.73
CA ASN A 70 15.01 2.26 -11.68
C ASN A 70 16.50 2.56 -11.91
N ALA A 71 16.92 3.82 -11.78
CA ALA A 71 18.30 4.25 -11.95
C ALA A 71 19.19 3.98 -10.72
N MET A 72 18.62 3.56 -9.59
CA MET A 72 19.40 3.29 -8.38
C MET A 72 20.39 2.13 -8.57
N THR A 73 21.58 2.27 -7.98
CA THR A 73 22.57 1.18 -7.85
C THR A 73 23.16 1.18 -6.44
N PRO A 74 22.96 0.13 -5.59
CA PRO A 74 22.22 -1.12 -5.87
C PRO A 74 20.76 -0.93 -6.31
N ARG A 75 20.06 -2.00 -6.62
CA ARG A 75 18.60 -1.92 -6.82
C ARG A 75 17.90 -2.00 -5.46
N PRO A 76 16.85 -1.19 -5.18
CA PRO A 76 16.03 -1.40 -3.99
C PRO A 76 15.34 -2.76 -4.06
N HIS A 77 15.14 -3.39 -2.91
CA HIS A 77 14.50 -4.71 -2.86
C HIS A 77 13.01 -4.65 -3.19
N PHE A 78 12.34 -3.55 -2.86
CA PHE A 78 10.95 -3.28 -3.23
C PHE A 78 10.66 -1.79 -3.16
N PHE A 79 9.53 -1.39 -3.72
CA PHE A 79 8.94 -0.06 -3.56
C PHE A 79 7.57 -0.22 -2.90
N VAL A 80 7.35 0.44 -1.76
CA VAL A 80 6.03 0.50 -1.11
C VAL A 80 5.38 1.87 -1.33
N VAL A 81 4.09 1.89 -1.66
CA VAL A 81 3.27 3.12 -1.71
C VAL A 81 2.23 3.06 -0.59
N CYS A 82 2.39 3.94 0.39
CA CYS A 82 1.60 3.99 1.62
C CYS A 82 0.25 4.71 1.45
N GLY A 83 -0.67 4.10 0.73
CA GLY A 83 -2.06 4.56 0.61
C GLY A 83 -2.29 5.65 -0.42
N ASP A 84 -3.58 5.89 -0.65
CA ASP A 84 -4.13 6.87 -1.58
C ASP A 84 -3.47 6.74 -2.95
N LEU A 85 -3.56 5.52 -3.48
CA LEU A 85 -2.93 5.12 -4.74
C LEU A 85 -3.50 5.93 -5.91
N ILE A 86 -4.81 6.18 -5.88
CA ILE A 86 -5.55 6.99 -6.85
C ILE A 86 -6.58 7.88 -6.13
N ASP A 87 -6.97 9.00 -6.73
CA ASP A 87 -7.88 9.97 -6.10
C ASP A 87 -9.35 9.53 -6.12
N ALA A 88 -9.76 8.79 -7.14
CA ALA A 88 -11.15 8.41 -7.30
C ALA A 88 -11.60 7.43 -6.21
N PHE A 89 -12.57 7.83 -5.38
CA PHE A 89 -13.18 6.95 -4.38
C PHE A 89 -13.86 5.73 -5.01
N PRO A 90 -14.03 4.63 -4.26
CA PRO A 90 -14.79 3.46 -4.70
C PRO A 90 -16.21 3.83 -5.16
N GLY A 91 -16.64 3.26 -6.29
CA GLY A 91 -17.97 3.49 -6.86
C GLY A 91 -18.09 4.73 -7.75
N THR A 92 -17.04 5.53 -7.91
CA THR A 92 -17.00 6.63 -8.88
C THR A 92 -16.69 6.11 -10.29
N SER A 93 -17.14 6.84 -11.32
CA SER A 93 -16.84 6.49 -12.73
C SER A 93 -15.37 6.65 -13.10
N LEU A 94 -14.61 7.45 -12.35
CA LEU A 94 -13.19 7.71 -12.59
C LEU A 94 -12.26 6.64 -12.01
N ARG A 95 -12.74 5.79 -11.09
CA ARG A 95 -11.93 4.76 -10.42
C ARG A 95 -11.24 3.84 -11.41
N LYS A 96 -12.00 3.22 -12.32
CA LYS A 96 -11.44 2.23 -13.26
C LYS A 96 -10.39 2.83 -14.21
N PRO A 97 -10.64 3.99 -14.87
CA PRO A 97 -9.61 4.65 -15.66
C PRO A 97 -8.33 4.99 -14.87
N GLN A 98 -8.46 5.49 -13.63
CA GLN A 98 -7.28 5.78 -12.81
C GLN A 98 -6.54 4.52 -12.38
N GLU A 99 -7.23 3.43 -12.03
CA GLU A 99 -6.61 2.13 -11.73
C GLU A 99 -5.84 1.60 -12.96
N GLU A 100 -6.43 1.68 -14.14
CA GLU A 100 -5.80 1.25 -15.39
C GLU A 100 -4.49 2.00 -15.63
N ASP A 101 -4.50 3.33 -15.56
CA ASP A 101 -3.29 4.14 -15.75
C ASP A 101 -2.27 3.95 -14.61
N PHE A 102 -2.71 3.77 -13.37
CA PHE A 102 -1.83 3.38 -12.27
C PHE A 102 -1.08 2.09 -12.61
N PHE A 103 -1.80 1.03 -13.00
CA PHE A 103 -1.16 -0.24 -13.34
C PHE A 103 -0.27 -0.14 -14.58
N GLN A 104 -0.64 0.63 -15.60
CA GLN A 104 0.24 0.83 -16.76
C GLN A 104 1.52 1.55 -16.37
N LEU A 105 1.42 2.58 -15.54
CA LEU A 105 2.58 3.36 -15.11
C LEU A 105 3.55 2.52 -14.27
N PHE A 106 3.02 1.77 -13.31
CA PHE A 106 3.85 0.95 -12.42
C PHE A 106 4.44 -0.31 -13.08
N LYS A 107 3.95 -0.71 -14.27
CA LYS A 107 4.65 -1.71 -15.10
C LYS A 107 6.02 -1.23 -15.61
N GLU A 108 6.27 0.08 -15.60
CA GLU A 108 7.57 0.64 -15.96
C GLU A 108 8.63 0.46 -14.86
N LEU A 109 8.25 0.05 -13.64
CA LEU A 109 9.23 -0.35 -12.63
C LEU A 109 10.09 -1.52 -13.14
N HIS A 110 11.36 -1.52 -12.73
CA HIS A 110 12.25 -2.61 -13.06
C HIS A 110 11.67 -3.95 -12.55
N PRO A 111 11.70 -5.04 -13.34
CA PRO A 111 11.04 -6.31 -13.00
C PRO A 111 11.45 -6.94 -11.65
N ASP A 112 12.66 -6.61 -11.19
CA ASP A 112 13.22 -7.05 -9.91
C ASP A 112 12.83 -6.15 -8.72
N ILE A 113 11.99 -5.12 -8.91
CA ILE A 113 11.49 -4.23 -7.84
C ILE A 113 9.99 -4.46 -7.70
N PRO A 114 9.55 -5.37 -6.82
CA PRO A 114 8.12 -5.55 -6.56
C PRO A 114 7.51 -4.26 -5.98
N LEU A 115 6.30 -3.95 -6.43
CA LEU A 115 5.49 -2.88 -5.85
C LEU A 115 4.61 -3.45 -4.74
N VAL A 116 4.70 -2.86 -3.56
CA VAL A 116 3.84 -3.16 -2.41
C VAL A 116 2.81 -2.02 -2.27
N CYS A 117 1.53 -2.35 -2.37
CA CYS A 117 0.46 -1.39 -2.19
C CYS A 117 -0.13 -1.48 -0.78
N VAL A 118 -0.24 -0.34 -0.12
CA VAL A 118 -1.00 -0.16 1.12
C VAL A 118 -2.26 0.61 0.76
N CYS A 119 -3.41 0.29 1.35
CA CYS A 119 -4.63 1.04 1.12
C CYS A 119 -4.68 2.34 1.93
N GLY A 120 -5.16 3.41 1.32
CA GLY A 120 -5.56 4.65 1.99
C GLY A 120 -7.07 4.86 2.01
N ASN A 121 -7.52 6.02 2.49
CA ASN A 121 -8.95 6.30 2.57
C ASN A 121 -9.59 6.57 1.20
N HIS A 122 -8.84 7.06 0.20
CA HIS A 122 -9.34 7.13 -1.18
C HIS A 122 -9.47 5.72 -1.80
N ASP A 123 -8.77 4.72 -1.27
CA ASP A 123 -8.78 3.35 -1.79
C ASP A 123 -9.92 2.49 -1.28
N VAL A 124 -10.21 2.58 0.02
CA VAL A 124 -11.28 1.78 0.67
C VAL A 124 -12.49 2.63 1.10
N GLY A 125 -12.39 3.96 1.03
CA GLY A 125 -13.39 4.91 1.49
C GLY A 125 -13.08 5.52 2.86
N ASN A 126 -13.48 6.78 3.07
CA ASN A 126 -13.39 7.46 4.37
C ASN A 126 -14.17 6.74 5.48
N ASN A 127 -15.33 6.18 5.10
CA ASN A 127 -16.11 5.25 5.91
C ASN A 127 -16.22 3.95 5.10
N PRO A 128 -15.25 3.03 5.21
CA PRO A 128 -15.21 1.83 4.39
C PRO A 128 -16.45 0.97 4.60
N THR A 129 -16.82 0.23 3.56
CA THR A 129 -17.89 -0.78 3.55
C THR A 129 -17.28 -2.09 3.09
N GLN A 130 -17.93 -3.23 3.36
CA GLN A 130 -17.46 -4.51 2.82
C GLN A 130 -17.27 -4.46 1.30
N LYS A 131 -18.19 -3.77 0.58
CA LYS A 131 -18.11 -3.61 -0.87
C LYS A 131 -16.90 -2.78 -1.31
N SER A 132 -16.61 -1.68 -0.63
CA SER A 132 -15.48 -0.81 -1.02
C SER A 132 -14.13 -1.46 -0.70
N VAL A 133 -14.04 -2.22 0.41
CA VAL A 133 -12.88 -3.07 0.69
C VAL A 133 -12.73 -4.14 -0.38
N GLN A 134 -13.81 -4.82 -0.79
CA GLN A 134 -13.74 -5.81 -1.87
C GLN A 134 -13.28 -5.21 -3.20
N VAL A 135 -13.74 -4.00 -3.55
CA VAL A 135 -13.27 -3.28 -4.75
C VAL A 135 -11.75 -3.05 -4.70
N TYR A 136 -11.20 -2.67 -3.54
CA TYR A 136 -9.75 -2.59 -3.38
C TYR A 136 -9.10 -3.96 -3.58
N LYS A 137 -9.61 -5.01 -2.93
CA LYS A 137 -9.04 -6.36 -3.01
C LYS A 137 -9.00 -6.91 -4.43
N ASP A 138 -10.08 -6.71 -5.20
CA ASP A 138 -10.15 -7.12 -6.60
C ASP A 138 -9.06 -6.43 -7.45
N SER A 139 -8.80 -5.15 -7.19
CA SER A 139 -7.84 -4.35 -7.95
C SER A 139 -6.40 -4.53 -7.49
N PHE A 140 -6.11 -4.48 -6.19
CA PHE A 140 -4.76 -4.36 -5.63
C PHE A 140 -4.28 -5.56 -4.80
N GLY A 141 -5.19 -6.48 -4.44
CA GLY A 141 -4.90 -7.60 -3.54
C GLY A 141 -5.32 -7.33 -2.10
N ASP A 142 -4.94 -8.22 -1.18
CA ASP A 142 -5.31 -8.09 0.22
C ASP A 142 -4.92 -6.72 0.81
N ASP A 143 -5.82 -6.17 1.63
CA ASP A 143 -5.69 -4.86 2.27
C ASP A 143 -4.86 -4.89 3.56
N TYR A 144 -4.56 -6.08 4.07
CA TYR A 144 -3.56 -6.32 5.10
C TYR A 144 -2.89 -7.69 4.89
N PHE A 145 -1.57 -7.74 5.11
CA PHE A 145 -0.75 -8.93 4.86
C PHE A 145 0.64 -8.78 5.48
N THR A 146 1.39 -9.87 5.54
CA THR A 146 2.81 -9.85 5.91
C THR A 146 3.71 -10.30 4.77
N PHE A 147 4.95 -9.82 4.81
CA PHE A 147 5.99 -10.27 3.91
C PHE A 147 7.37 -10.12 4.56
N TYR A 148 8.38 -10.76 3.96
CA TYR A 148 9.69 -10.90 4.58
C TYR A 148 10.79 -10.56 3.56
N VAL A 149 11.79 -9.80 3.98
CA VAL A 149 12.96 -9.50 3.14
C VAL A 149 14.22 -9.54 3.99
N GLY A 150 15.17 -10.40 3.65
CA GLY A 150 16.49 -10.44 4.28
C GLY A 150 16.48 -10.52 5.81
N GLY A 151 15.52 -11.21 6.41
CA GLY A 151 15.35 -11.37 7.87
C GLY A 151 14.56 -10.28 8.56
N VAL A 152 13.94 -9.36 7.82
CA VAL A 152 13.03 -8.33 8.32
C VAL A 152 11.59 -8.74 8.03
N MET A 153 10.72 -8.62 9.04
CA MET A 153 9.29 -8.83 8.90
C MET A 153 8.60 -7.50 8.60
N PHE A 154 7.82 -7.45 7.53
CA PHE A 154 7.00 -6.31 7.15
C PHE A 154 5.53 -6.66 7.32
N ILE A 155 4.77 -5.75 7.91
CA ILE A 155 3.34 -5.89 8.18
C ILE A 155 2.63 -4.72 7.50
N VAL A 156 1.69 -5.01 6.61
CA VAL A 156 0.80 -4.03 5.98
C VAL A 156 -0.56 -4.13 6.65
N ILE A 157 -1.12 -3.00 7.08
CA ILE A 157 -2.43 -2.93 7.73
C ILE A 157 -3.38 -1.97 7.01
N ASN A 158 -4.66 -2.30 7.00
CA ASN A 158 -5.72 -1.38 6.61
C ASN A 158 -6.02 -0.44 7.78
N SER A 159 -5.35 0.70 7.79
CA SER A 159 -5.48 1.69 8.85
C SER A 159 -6.86 2.36 8.94
N GLN A 160 -7.67 2.28 7.89
CA GLN A 160 -9.01 2.85 7.87
C GLN A 160 -9.96 2.12 8.82
N PHE A 161 -9.72 0.84 9.13
CA PHE A 161 -10.50 0.10 10.12
C PHE A 161 -10.35 0.68 11.54
N PHE A 162 -9.22 1.29 11.86
CA PHE A 162 -9.07 2.02 13.14
C PHE A 162 -9.72 3.40 13.13
N LYS A 163 -10.05 3.94 11.95
CA LYS A 163 -10.63 5.30 11.79
C LYS A 163 -12.15 5.31 11.73
N ALA A 164 -12.74 4.45 10.91
CA ALA A 164 -14.18 4.40 10.71
C ALA A 164 -14.66 2.94 10.52
N PRO A 165 -14.68 2.11 11.58
CA PRO A 165 -15.06 0.70 11.50
C PRO A 165 -16.58 0.47 11.42
N GLU A 166 -17.42 1.52 11.45
CA GLU A 166 -18.86 1.39 11.75
C GLU A 166 -19.62 0.49 10.77
N GLN A 167 -19.13 0.37 9.53
CA GLN A 167 -19.73 -0.46 8.48
C GLN A 167 -18.90 -1.71 8.14
N VAL A 168 -17.83 -1.97 8.88
CA VAL A 168 -16.87 -3.07 8.66
C VAL A 168 -16.37 -3.68 9.96
N GLN A 169 -17.20 -3.69 11.02
CA GLN A 169 -16.81 -4.18 12.34
C GLN A 169 -16.22 -5.60 12.30
N ASP A 170 -16.87 -6.52 11.57
CA ASP A 170 -16.38 -7.90 11.43
C ASP A 170 -14.99 -7.97 10.78
N LEU A 171 -14.73 -7.16 9.74
CA LEU A 171 -13.43 -7.10 9.07
C LEU A 171 -12.36 -6.43 9.95
N ALA A 172 -12.75 -5.40 10.71
CA ALA A 172 -11.87 -4.74 11.65
C ALA A 172 -11.45 -5.69 12.78
N GLU A 173 -12.38 -6.48 13.32
CA GLU A 173 -12.09 -7.51 14.32
C GLU A 173 -11.24 -8.66 13.76
N GLU A 174 -11.45 -9.03 12.50
CA GLU A 174 -10.60 -10.02 11.81
C GLU A 174 -9.16 -9.52 11.67
N GLN A 175 -8.97 -8.29 11.18
CA GLN A 175 -7.65 -7.68 11.11
C GLN A 175 -7.00 -7.55 12.49
N GLU A 176 -7.76 -7.18 13.53
CA GLU A 176 -7.23 -7.04 14.90
C GLU A 176 -6.67 -8.38 15.41
N ARG A 177 -7.47 -9.46 15.32
CA ARG A 177 -7.01 -10.81 15.71
C ARG A 177 -5.79 -11.25 14.91
N TRP A 178 -5.82 -11.04 13.59
CA TRP A 178 -4.69 -11.36 12.73
C TRP A 178 -3.43 -10.56 13.11
N LEU A 179 -3.57 -9.27 13.40
CA LEU A 179 -2.46 -8.40 13.78
C LEU A 179 -1.85 -8.83 15.12
N GLU A 180 -2.67 -9.21 16.10
CA GLU A 180 -2.20 -9.78 17.37
C GLU A 180 -1.35 -11.05 17.13
N GLU A 181 -1.78 -11.94 16.23
CA GLU A 181 -1.01 -13.13 15.85
C GLU A 181 0.33 -12.76 15.19
N GLN A 182 0.33 -11.79 14.26
CA GLN A 182 1.57 -11.34 13.61
C GLN A 182 2.52 -10.66 14.60
N LEU A 183 2.02 -9.91 15.57
CA LEU A 183 2.83 -9.29 16.61
C LEU A 183 3.38 -10.31 17.61
N ALA A 184 2.60 -11.35 17.93
CA ALA A 184 3.09 -12.49 18.74
C ALA A 184 4.18 -13.27 18.00
N GLU A 185 4.02 -13.48 16.69
CA GLU A 185 5.06 -14.03 15.83
C GLU A 185 6.28 -13.12 15.82
N ALA A 186 6.12 -11.82 15.62
CA ALA A 186 7.21 -10.85 15.58
C ALA A 186 8.05 -10.86 16.89
N LYS A 187 7.38 -11.04 18.04
CA LYS A 187 8.02 -11.13 19.36
C LYS A 187 8.79 -12.44 19.58
N SER A 188 8.28 -13.55 19.06
CA SER A 188 8.88 -14.88 19.25
C SER A 188 9.86 -15.27 18.13
N GLY A 189 9.69 -14.66 16.96
CA GLY A 189 10.53 -14.83 15.79
C GLY A 189 11.90 -14.21 15.96
N ARG A 190 12.87 -14.72 15.20
CA ARG A 190 14.25 -14.21 15.20
C ARG A 190 14.46 -13.16 14.09
N TYR A 191 13.47 -12.30 13.87
CA TYR A 191 13.58 -11.23 12.88
C TYR A 191 14.53 -10.15 13.36
N LYS A 192 15.31 -9.59 12.43
CA LYS A 192 16.25 -8.52 12.73
C LYS A 192 15.51 -7.22 13.06
N HIS A 193 14.46 -6.94 12.29
CA HIS A 193 13.56 -5.80 12.46
C HIS A 193 12.14 -6.20 12.12
N VAL A 194 11.19 -5.42 12.64
CA VAL A 194 9.76 -5.51 12.33
C VAL A 194 9.33 -4.10 11.90
N VAL A 195 8.73 -3.99 10.73
CA VAL A 195 8.29 -2.71 10.15
C VAL A 195 6.80 -2.81 9.84
N VAL A 196 6.03 -1.81 10.26
CA VAL A 196 4.60 -1.73 9.97
C VAL A 196 4.35 -0.59 8.99
N PHE A 197 3.69 -0.89 7.88
CA PHE A 197 3.24 0.09 6.89
C PHE A 197 1.74 0.33 7.04
N GLN A 198 1.38 1.60 7.05
CA GLN A 198 0.01 2.08 7.13
C GLN A 198 -0.10 3.44 6.44
N HIS A 199 -1.33 3.84 6.10
CA HIS A 199 -1.62 5.15 5.52
C HIS A 199 -1.92 6.20 6.60
N ILE A 200 -2.92 5.94 7.46
CA ILE A 200 -3.32 6.89 8.50
C ILE A 200 -2.40 6.71 9.72
N PRO A 201 -1.66 7.75 10.14
CA PRO A 201 -0.83 7.66 11.32
C PRO A 201 -1.69 7.58 12.59
N TRP A 202 -1.27 6.77 13.56
CA TRP A 202 -1.92 6.71 14.89
C TRP A 202 -1.81 8.03 15.66
N PHE A 203 -0.73 8.77 15.41
CA PHE A 203 -0.44 10.07 16.01
C PHE A 203 0.38 10.93 15.05
N ILE A 204 0.21 12.23 15.13
CA ILE A 204 0.96 13.25 14.38
C ILE A 204 2.23 13.62 15.13
N ARG A 205 2.16 13.82 16.45
CA ARG A 205 3.30 14.31 17.24
C ARG A 205 3.70 13.37 18.38
N LYS A 206 2.74 12.89 19.16
CA LYS A 206 3.02 12.04 20.33
C LYS A 206 2.05 10.88 20.41
N SER A 207 2.54 9.72 20.84
CA SER A 207 1.73 8.51 20.97
C SER A 207 0.60 8.62 22.00
N ASP A 208 0.68 9.56 22.95
CA ASP A 208 -0.32 9.82 23.97
C ASP A 208 -1.25 11.00 23.64
N GLU A 209 -1.13 11.58 22.44
CA GLU A 209 -1.98 12.69 22.04
C GLU A 209 -3.42 12.26 21.79
N LYS A 210 -4.36 13.19 21.97
CA LYS A 210 -5.74 12.94 21.56
C LYS A 210 -5.78 12.82 20.04
N ARG A 211 -6.54 11.84 19.55
CA ARG A 211 -6.75 11.62 18.12
C ARG A 211 -7.08 12.93 17.41
N VAL A 212 -6.22 13.31 16.46
CA VAL A 212 -6.46 14.42 15.56
C VAL A 212 -7.13 13.87 14.31
N ILE A 213 -8.27 14.44 13.91
CA ILE A 213 -8.91 14.09 12.65
C ILE A 213 -8.11 14.77 11.54
N LEU A 214 -7.30 13.98 10.83
CA LEU A 214 -6.74 14.38 9.54
C LEU A 214 -7.89 14.31 8.51
N ILE A 215 -8.25 15.49 8.00
CA ILE A 215 -9.22 15.73 6.92
C ILE A 215 -8.58 15.52 5.57
#